data_AF-A0A674NAP3-F1
#
_entry.id   AF-A0A674NAP3-F1
#
_cell.length_a   1.000
_cell.length_b   1.000
_cell.length_c   1.000
_cell.angle_alpha   90.00
_cell.angle_beta   90.00
_cell.angle_gamma   90.00
#
_symmetry.space_group_name_H-M   'P 1'
#
loop_
_entity.id
_entity.type
_entity.pdbx_description
1 polymer ?
#
loop_
_entity_poly.entity_id
_entity_poly.type
_entity_poly.pdbx_seq_one_letter_code
_entity_poly.pdbx_strand_id
1 'polypeptide(L)'
;MVLSFPAGITRHFSSHPTQPVLAFSISNYSRLEQVLPNPQLLCCEPTTESLDTKEFWVNMPNLMSHLKKVAEQKPQATYYNVDMIKYQVSAAGIQSTPLNLAVSWRGDAASTDLRVDYKYNTEAMAAPVPLHDILFLVPVDGGEAKVQAMVPPATWNPEQQTIQWRISSLSHRSENGGEAPSEGPCRPSQLSVQFTSEGSTLSGCDIQLVGTGYRLSLIKKRFAAGQSEPQCLRPRPPAFARSHRSLWLRREISGGQLAKPAGIGTKRPAGFLRL
;
A
#
# COMPACT_ATOMS: atom_id res chain seq x y z
N MET A 1 -6.23 15.57 -1.69
CA MET A 1 -5.42 16.74 -2.05
C MET A 1 -5.60 17.82 -1.01
N VAL A 2 -4.49 18.39 -0.53
CA VAL A 2 -4.46 19.35 0.57
C VAL A 2 -3.70 20.60 0.10
N LEU A 3 -4.20 21.78 0.43
CA LEU A 3 -3.45 23.03 0.32
C LEU A 3 -3.04 23.50 1.70
N SER A 4 -1.78 23.91 1.85
CA SER A 4 -1.22 24.39 3.10
C SER A 4 -0.98 25.88 3.03
N PHE A 5 -1.56 26.63 3.97
CA PHE A 5 -1.43 28.08 4.02
C PHE A 5 -0.52 28.51 5.17
N PRO A 6 0.42 29.45 4.97
CA PRO A 6 1.27 29.94 6.06
C PRO A 6 0.43 30.70 7.08
N ALA A 7 0.79 30.61 8.36
CA ALA A 7 0.02 31.20 9.45
C ALA A 7 -0.24 32.71 9.30
N GLY A 8 0.70 33.44 8.67
CA GLY A 8 0.57 34.87 8.40
C GLY A 8 -0.53 35.26 7.39
N ILE A 9 -1.09 34.31 6.64
CA ILE A 9 -2.12 34.59 5.62
C ILE A 9 -3.40 35.19 6.24
N THR A 10 -3.74 34.82 7.48
CA THR A 10 -4.97 35.29 8.15
C THR A 10 -4.91 36.79 8.42
N ARG A 11 -3.73 37.30 8.79
CA ARG A 11 -3.48 38.74 8.96
C ARG A 11 -3.57 39.47 7.62
N HIS A 12 -2.97 38.90 6.57
CA HIS A 12 -3.01 39.47 5.22
C HIS A 12 -4.44 39.60 4.69
N PHE A 13 -5.26 38.56 4.86
CA PHE A 13 -6.68 38.58 4.47
C PHE A 13 -7.49 39.59 5.29
N SER A 14 -7.18 39.76 6.57
CA SER A 14 -7.87 40.74 7.44
C SER A 14 -7.56 42.19 7.04
N SER A 15 -6.35 42.47 6.52
CA SER A 15 -5.96 43.82 6.10
C SER A 15 -6.38 44.17 4.66
N HIS A 16 -6.82 43.20 3.87
CA HIS A 16 -7.14 43.41 2.45
C HIS A 16 -8.41 42.64 2.04
N PRO A 17 -9.61 43.16 2.29
CA PRO A 17 -10.87 42.43 2.09
C PRO A 17 -11.16 42.04 0.63
N THR A 18 -10.60 42.74 -0.36
CA THR A 18 -10.73 42.42 -1.79
C THR A 18 -9.52 41.63 -2.30
N GLN A 19 -9.39 40.37 -1.89
CA GLN A 19 -8.33 39.48 -2.36
C GLN A 19 -8.58 38.97 -3.77
N PRO A 20 -7.52 38.68 -4.56
CA PRO A 20 -7.66 37.85 -5.75
C PRO A 20 -8.34 36.52 -5.39
N VAL A 21 -9.17 35.98 -6.28
CA VAL A 21 -9.76 34.65 -6.06
C VAL A 21 -8.67 33.60 -6.20
N LEU A 22 -8.56 32.70 -5.23
CA LEU A 22 -7.70 31.53 -5.36
C LEU A 22 -8.37 30.52 -6.29
N ALA A 23 -7.74 30.24 -7.42
CA ALA A 23 -8.17 29.24 -8.38
C ALA A 23 -7.00 28.32 -8.74
N PHE A 24 -7.32 27.06 -9.03
CA PHE A 24 -6.34 26.07 -9.44
C PHE A 24 -6.92 25.08 -10.43
N SER A 25 -6.08 24.56 -11.31
CA SER A 25 -6.43 23.50 -12.24
C SER A 25 -5.70 22.21 -11.89
N ILE A 26 -6.36 21.08 -12.18
CA ILE A 26 -5.79 19.74 -12.05
C ILE A 26 -5.67 19.13 -13.45
N SER A 27 -4.46 18.76 -13.85
CA SER A 27 -4.19 18.02 -15.09
C SER A 27 -4.23 16.50 -14.87
N ASN A 28 -4.29 15.72 -15.95
CA ASN A 28 -4.53 14.27 -15.91
C ASN A 28 -5.80 13.94 -15.09
N TYR A 29 -6.82 14.79 -15.20
CA TYR A 29 -8.05 14.68 -14.43
C TYR A 29 -8.88 13.44 -14.83
N SER A 30 -8.76 13.00 -16.08
CA SER A 30 -9.44 11.81 -16.62
C SER A 30 -9.05 10.50 -15.90
N ARG A 31 -7.93 10.51 -15.16
CA ARG A 31 -7.45 9.37 -14.35
C ARG A 31 -8.20 9.21 -13.03
N LEU A 32 -9.09 10.14 -12.68
CA LEU A 32 -9.85 10.13 -11.44
C LEU A 32 -11.28 9.62 -11.72
N GLU A 33 -11.70 8.56 -11.00
CA GLU A 33 -13.04 7.97 -11.18
C GLU A 33 -14.09 8.65 -10.30
N GLN A 34 -13.77 8.80 -9.02
CA GLN A 34 -14.64 9.45 -8.06
C GLN A 34 -13.91 10.66 -7.51
N VAL A 35 -14.48 11.85 -7.67
CA VAL A 35 -13.93 13.10 -7.15
C VAL A 35 -14.95 13.77 -6.25
N LEU A 36 -14.53 14.10 -5.04
CA LEU A 36 -15.33 14.77 -4.01
C LEU A 36 -14.64 16.09 -3.63
N PRO A 37 -14.99 17.20 -4.30
CA PRO A 37 -14.55 18.53 -3.91
C PRO A 37 -15.12 18.91 -2.54
N ASN A 38 -14.39 19.74 -1.79
CA ASN A 38 -14.89 20.27 -0.52
C ASN A 38 -16.06 21.23 -0.77
N PRO A 39 -17.31 20.86 -0.40
CA PRO A 39 -18.50 21.62 -0.77
C PRO A 39 -18.61 22.97 -0.05
N GLN A 40 -17.86 23.17 1.03
CA GLN A 40 -17.84 24.43 1.76
C GLN A 40 -16.83 25.42 1.17
N LEU A 41 -15.78 24.91 0.50
CA LEU A 41 -14.64 25.72 0.09
C LEU A 41 -14.50 25.87 -1.42
N LEU A 42 -15.04 24.95 -2.22
CA LEU A 42 -14.89 24.96 -3.67
C LEU A 42 -16.22 25.26 -4.35
N CYS A 43 -16.19 26.22 -5.28
CA CYS A 43 -17.26 26.49 -6.23
C CYS A 43 -16.92 25.74 -7.53
N CYS A 44 -17.88 24.98 -8.05
CA CYS A 44 -17.77 24.34 -9.35
C CYS A 44 -18.71 25.09 -10.31
N GLU A 45 -18.21 26.02 -11.11
CA GLU A 45 -19.00 26.51 -12.26
C GLU A 45 -18.86 25.56 -13.45
N PRO A 46 -19.93 25.40 -14.25
CA PRO A 46 -19.91 24.62 -15.48
C PRO A 46 -19.31 25.47 -16.61
N THR A 47 -18.00 25.72 -16.61
CA THR A 47 -17.34 26.39 -17.74
C THR A 47 -16.15 25.58 -18.25
N THR A 48 -16.15 25.43 -19.57
CA THR A 48 -15.13 24.83 -20.46
C THR A 48 -14.31 23.70 -19.83
N GLU A 49 -14.94 22.54 -19.64
CA GLU A 49 -14.22 21.31 -19.32
C GLU A 49 -13.39 20.89 -20.52
N SER A 50 -12.07 21.05 -20.44
CA SER A 50 -11.18 20.25 -21.27
C SER A 50 -11.22 18.80 -20.77
N LEU A 51 -11.14 17.82 -21.67
CA LEU A 51 -11.30 16.40 -21.33
C LEU A 51 -10.35 15.88 -20.24
N ASP A 52 -9.22 16.57 -20.00
CA ASP A 52 -8.19 16.10 -19.08
C ASP A 52 -7.69 17.14 -18.08
N THR A 53 -8.26 18.35 -18.08
CA THR A 53 -7.97 19.37 -17.08
C THR A 53 -9.26 19.95 -16.51
N LYS A 54 -9.33 20.03 -15.18
CA LYS A 54 -10.47 20.58 -14.45
C LYS A 54 -10.02 21.73 -13.55
N GLU A 55 -10.69 22.87 -13.68
CA GLU A 55 -10.47 24.06 -12.86
C GLU A 55 -11.42 24.11 -11.65
N PHE A 56 -10.91 24.65 -10.54
CA PHE A 56 -11.62 24.83 -9.28
C PHE A 56 -11.39 26.25 -8.76
N TRP A 57 -12.47 26.90 -8.32
CA TRP A 57 -12.43 28.22 -7.68
C TRP A 57 -12.74 28.09 -6.20
N VAL A 58 -11.97 28.78 -5.37
CA VAL A 58 -12.14 28.75 -3.92
C VAL A 58 -13.11 29.84 -3.48
N ASN A 59 -14.10 29.47 -2.66
CA ASN A 59 -14.96 30.40 -1.94
C ASN A 59 -14.12 31.13 -0.88
N MET A 60 -13.58 32.29 -1.25
CA MET A 60 -12.68 33.08 -0.41
C MET A 60 -13.29 33.44 0.95
N PRO A 61 -14.56 33.88 1.07
CA PRO A 61 -15.22 34.10 2.37
C PRO A 61 -15.17 32.87 3.29
N ASN A 62 -15.52 31.70 2.77
CA ASN A 62 -15.52 30.47 3.57
C ASN A 62 -14.10 30.02 3.92
N LEU A 63 -13.14 30.17 3.02
CA LEU A 63 -11.73 29.91 3.29
C LEU A 63 -11.20 30.81 4.41
N MET A 64 -11.44 32.12 4.34
CA MET A 64 -10.99 33.09 5.36
C MET A 64 -11.57 32.75 6.73
N SER A 65 -12.88 32.47 6.80
CA SER A 65 -13.55 32.05 8.03
C SER A 65 -12.97 30.75 8.60
N HIS A 66 -12.71 29.76 7.73
CA HIS A 66 -12.11 28.49 8.12
C HIS A 66 -10.69 28.67 8.68
N LEU A 67 -9.82 29.39 7.97
CA LEU A 67 -8.44 29.65 8.41
C LEU A 67 -8.38 30.44 9.71
N LYS A 68 -9.29 31.41 9.91
CA LYS A 68 -9.41 32.14 11.18
C LYS A 68 -9.74 31.20 12.33
N LYS A 69 -10.74 30.32 12.18
CA LYS A 69 -11.11 29.33 13.20
C LYS A 69 -9.96 28.38 13.52
N VAL A 70 -9.26 27.87 12.50
CA VAL A 70 -8.11 26.97 12.71
C VAL A 70 -6.97 27.71 13.42
N ALA A 71 -6.72 28.98 13.10
CA ALA A 71 -5.72 29.80 13.75
C ALA A 71 -6.04 30.05 15.23
N GLU A 72 -7.30 30.27 15.57
CA GLU A 72 -7.76 30.41 16.95
C GLU A 72 -7.58 29.11 17.75
N GLN A 73 -7.85 27.95 17.12
CA GLN A 73 -7.67 26.64 17.76
C GLN A 73 -6.20 26.21 17.88
N LYS A 74 -5.35 26.62 16.92
CA LYS A 74 -3.95 26.20 16.82
C LYS A 74 -3.02 27.40 16.58
N PRO A 75 -2.89 28.33 17.55
CA PRO A 75 -2.17 29.59 17.36
C PRO A 75 -0.66 29.42 17.15
N GLN A 76 -0.09 28.29 17.55
CA GLN A 76 1.34 27.98 17.40
C GLN A 76 1.68 27.26 16.08
N ALA A 77 0.69 26.93 15.24
CA ALA A 77 0.94 26.25 13.98
C ALA A 77 1.56 27.22 12.96
N THR A 78 2.59 26.78 12.25
CA THR A 78 3.25 27.57 11.19
C THR A 78 2.50 27.49 9.86
N TYR A 79 1.72 26.43 9.66
CA TYR A 79 0.89 26.20 8.48
C TYR A 79 -0.47 25.63 8.87
N TYR A 80 -1.50 25.99 8.10
CA TYR A 80 -2.85 25.44 8.19
C TYR A 80 -3.14 24.59 6.95
N ASN A 81 -3.38 23.30 7.17
CA ASN A 81 -3.70 22.34 6.12
C ASN A 81 -5.21 22.33 5.87
N VAL A 82 -5.60 22.47 4.62
CA VAL A 82 -7.00 22.51 4.19
C VAL A 82 -7.25 21.44 3.14
N ASP A 83 -8.13 20.50 3.44
CA ASP A 83 -8.56 19.45 2.51
C ASP A 83 -9.42 20.07 1.40
N MET A 84 -8.91 20.03 0.16
CA MET A 84 -9.60 20.60 -1.00
C MET A 84 -10.43 19.55 -1.73
N ILE A 85 -9.82 18.41 -2.07
CA ILE A 85 -10.44 17.37 -2.90
C ILE A 85 -10.07 16.00 -2.35
N LYS A 86 -11.06 15.12 -2.20
CA LYS A 86 -10.84 13.68 -2.05
C LYS A 86 -11.10 13.01 -3.39
N TYR A 87 -10.31 12.01 -3.75
CA TYR A 87 -10.46 11.35 -5.04
C TYR A 87 -10.08 9.87 -4.98
N GLN A 88 -10.64 9.11 -5.92
CA GLN A 88 -10.26 7.74 -6.25
C GLN A 88 -9.60 7.73 -7.64
N VAL A 89 -8.48 7.03 -7.74
CA VAL A 89 -7.72 6.88 -8.99
C VAL A 89 -8.23 5.65 -9.72
N SER A 90 -8.42 5.74 -11.03
CA SER A 90 -8.73 4.59 -11.86
C SER A 90 -7.60 3.58 -11.85
N ALA A 91 -7.93 2.30 -11.64
CA ALA A 91 -6.95 1.23 -11.53
C ALA A 91 -7.25 0.10 -12.52
N ALA A 92 -6.26 -0.26 -13.34
CA ALA A 92 -6.31 -1.34 -14.32
C ALA A 92 -5.69 -2.64 -13.76
N GLY A 93 -6.13 -3.04 -12.57
CA GLY A 93 -5.63 -4.24 -11.89
C GLY A 93 -4.13 -4.18 -11.57
N ILE A 94 -3.41 -5.27 -11.85
CA ILE A 94 -1.98 -5.43 -11.49
C ILE A 94 -1.04 -4.44 -12.18
N GLN A 95 -1.46 -3.82 -13.29
CA GLN A 95 -0.64 -2.80 -13.96
C GLN A 95 -0.62 -1.47 -13.19
N SER A 96 -1.64 -1.22 -12.36
CA SER A 96 -1.73 -0.02 -11.53
C SER A 96 -1.16 -0.19 -10.12
N THR A 97 -0.63 -1.37 -9.79
CA THR A 97 0.00 -1.62 -8.48
C THR A 97 1.51 -1.37 -8.56
N PRO A 98 2.09 -0.48 -7.73
CA PRO A 98 3.52 -0.16 -7.76
C PRO A 98 4.41 -1.31 -7.23
N LEU A 99 3.82 -2.26 -6.50
CA LEU A 99 4.46 -3.47 -6.03
C LEU A 99 3.56 -4.67 -6.35
N ASN A 100 3.99 -5.49 -7.30
CA ASN A 100 3.28 -6.71 -7.67
C ASN A 100 3.70 -7.84 -6.74
N LEU A 101 2.74 -8.61 -6.25
CA LEU A 101 2.94 -9.67 -5.26
C LEU A 101 2.40 -10.99 -5.77
N ALA A 102 3.09 -12.08 -5.45
CA ALA A 102 2.59 -13.44 -5.58
C ALA A 102 3.00 -14.25 -4.35
N VAL A 103 2.05 -14.96 -3.75
CA VAL A 103 2.30 -15.76 -2.53
C VAL A 103 2.04 -17.21 -2.85
N SER A 104 2.96 -18.09 -2.47
CA SER A 104 2.76 -19.53 -2.57
C SER A 104 3.05 -20.20 -1.24
N TRP A 105 2.16 -21.12 -0.87
CA TRP A 105 2.36 -22.01 0.28
C TRP A 105 2.56 -23.44 -0.23
N ARG A 106 3.46 -24.16 0.40
CA ARG A 106 3.65 -25.60 0.24
C ARG A 106 3.74 -26.19 1.62
N GLY A 107 2.99 -27.23 1.93
CA GLY A 107 3.11 -27.87 3.23
C GLY A 107 2.54 -29.26 3.21
N ASP A 108 3.06 -30.09 4.10
CA ASP A 108 2.55 -31.40 4.42
C ASP A 108 2.20 -31.46 5.92
N ALA A 109 1.97 -32.66 6.47
CA ALA A 109 1.65 -32.83 7.87
C ALA A 109 2.82 -32.45 8.81
N ALA A 110 4.06 -32.40 8.31
CA ALA A 110 5.26 -32.19 9.08
C ALA A 110 5.85 -30.78 8.89
N SER A 111 5.60 -30.12 7.77
CA SER A 111 6.27 -28.87 7.40
C SER A 111 5.40 -27.90 6.63
N THR A 112 5.74 -26.61 6.70
CA THR A 112 5.11 -25.55 5.93
C THR A 112 6.18 -24.58 5.40
N ASP A 113 6.22 -24.47 4.09
CA ASP A 113 7.03 -23.56 3.30
C ASP A 113 6.15 -22.42 2.77
N LEU A 114 6.53 -21.18 3.08
CA LEU A 114 5.95 -19.94 2.57
C LEU A 114 6.95 -19.28 1.64
N ARG A 115 6.48 -18.84 0.48
CA ARG A 115 7.20 -17.99 -0.47
C ARG A 115 6.39 -16.76 -0.81
N VAL A 116 7.03 -15.60 -0.80
CA VAL A 116 6.46 -14.34 -1.30
C VAL A 116 7.35 -13.79 -2.40
N ASP A 117 6.85 -13.83 -3.63
CA ASP A 117 7.46 -13.18 -4.78
C ASP A 117 6.97 -11.75 -4.91
N TYR A 118 7.90 -10.81 -5.13
CA TYR A 118 7.57 -9.41 -5.32
C TYR A 118 8.36 -8.78 -6.47
N LYS A 119 7.72 -7.83 -7.15
CA LYS A 119 8.29 -7.13 -8.31
C LYS A 119 7.89 -5.65 -8.29
N TYR A 120 8.88 -4.77 -8.36
CA TYR A 120 8.68 -3.33 -8.53
C TYR A 120 8.10 -3.06 -9.92
N ASN A 121 7.00 -2.31 -9.97
CA ASN A 121 6.32 -1.98 -11.21
C ASN A 121 6.49 -0.48 -11.53
N THR A 122 7.38 -0.18 -12.47
CA THR A 122 7.63 1.20 -12.94
C THR A 122 6.42 1.81 -13.63
N GLU A 123 5.59 1.00 -14.29
CA GLU A 123 4.48 1.45 -15.14
C GLU A 123 3.27 1.94 -14.32
N ALA A 124 3.20 1.58 -13.04
CA ALA A 124 2.15 2.01 -12.13
C ALA A 124 2.27 3.48 -11.67
N MET A 125 3.41 4.13 -11.95
CA MET A 125 3.72 5.49 -11.50
C MET A 125 3.96 6.40 -12.71
N ALA A 126 3.49 7.65 -12.63
CA ALA A 126 3.73 8.63 -13.69
C ALA A 126 5.22 8.96 -13.86
N ALA A 127 5.94 9.05 -12.74
CA ALA A 127 7.40 9.12 -12.70
C ALA A 127 7.90 8.05 -11.72
N PRO A 128 8.66 7.03 -12.16
CA PRO A 128 9.13 5.96 -11.29
C PRO A 128 10.04 6.49 -10.17
N VAL A 129 9.62 6.28 -8.94
CA VAL A 129 10.36 6.63 -7.71
C VAL A 129 10.49 5.41 -6.80
N PRO A 130 11.54 5.32 -5.97
CA PRO A 130 11.71 4.19 -5.07
C PRO A 130 10.54 4.05 -4.08
N LEU A 131 10.26 2.80 -3.70
CA LEU A 131 9.46 2.47 -2.53
C LEU A 131 10.41 2.38 -1.33
N HIS A 132 9.94 2.83 -0.18
CA HIS A 132 10.68 2.88 1.08
C HIS A 132 9.90 2.18 2.20
N ASP A 133 10.64 1.79 3.24
CA ASP A 133 10.09 1.19 4.46
C ASP A 133 9.13 0.04 4.18
N ILE A 134 9.53 -0.84 3.26
CA ILE A 134 8.67 -1.93 2.80
C ILE A 134 8.64 -3.00 3.87
N LEU A 135 7.45 -3.26 4.41
CA LEU A 135 7.20 -4.23 5.46
C LEU A 135 6.24 -5.29 4.92
N PHE A 136 6.69 -6.53 4.87
CA PHE A 136 5.85 -7.70 4.59
C PHE A 136 5.47 -8.34 5.91
N LEU A 137 4.17 -8.54 6.14
CA LEU A 137 3.61 -9.18 7.33
C LEU A 137 2.77 -10.37 6.88
N VAL A 138 3.11 -11.57 7.34
CA VAL A 138 2.32 -12.78 7.04
C VAL A 138 1.95 -13.47 8.34
N PRO A 139 0.64 -13.58 8.66
CA PRO A 139 0.16 -14.49 9.69
C PRO A 139 0.44 -15.94 9.28
N VAL A 140 1.01 -16.72 10.20
CA VAL A 140 1.36 -18.12 9.97
C VAL A 140 0.63 -18.98 11.01
N ASP A 141 -0.45 -19.61 10.61
CA ASP A 141 -1.22 -20.50 11.48
C ASP A 141 -0.42 -21.76 11.86
N GLY A 142 -0.62 -22.28 13.08
CA GLY A 142 -0.23 -23.65 13.44
C GLY A 142 0.65 -23.82 14.70
N GLY A 143 0.12 -23.50 15.88
CA GLY A 143 0.66 -23.94 17.18
C GLY A 143 2.11 -23.53 17.49
N GLU A 144 2.75 -24.19 18.45
CA GLU A 144 4.16 -23.97 18.84
C GLU A 144 5.15 -24.61 17.85
N ALA A 145 5.04 -24.29 16.55
CA ALA A 145 5.96 -24.83 15.55
C ALA A 145 7.21 -23.95 15.38
N LYS A 146 8.38 -24.61 15.32
CA LYS A 146 9.72 -24.00 15.29
C LYS A 146 10.07 -23.53 13.88
N VAL A 147 10.49 -22.27 13.77
CA VAL A 147 10.99 -21.72 12.51
C VAL A 147 12.37 -22.29 12.22
N GLN A 148 12.55 -22.93 11.05
CA GLN A 148 13.81 -23.57 10.67
C GLN A 148 14.69 -22.66 9.83
N ALA A 149 14.13 -22.01 8.82
CA ALA A 149 14.87 -21.16 7.89
C ALA A 149 14.04 -19.96 7.44
N MET A 150 14.70 -18.80 7.37
CA MET A 150 14.13 -17.53 6.91
C MET A 150 15.15 -16.86 6.00
N VAL A 151 14.80 -16.68 4.73
CA VAL A 151 15.71 -16.08 3.75
C VAL A 151 14.95 -15.02 2.93
N PRO A 152 15.35 -13.74 2.94
CA PRO A 152 16.37 -13.13 3.81
C PRO A 152 15.98 -13.15 5.30
N PRO A 153 16.88 -12.73 6.22
CA PRO A 153 16.56 -12.64 7.65
C PRO A 153 15.25 -11.90 7.90
N ALA A 154 14.41 -12.45 8.76
CA ALA A 154 13.13 -11.88 9.16
C ALA A 154 12.94 -12.00 10.67
N THR A 155 11.94 -11.29 11.17
CA THR A 155 11.54 -11.33 12.57
C THR A 155 10.29 -12.18 12.72
N TRP A 156 10.34 -13.17 13.61
CA TRP A 156 9.16 -13.94 14.02
C TRP A 156 8.58 -13.34 15.30
N ASN A 157 7.28 -13.03 15.30
CA ASN A 157 6.53 -12.63 16.47
C ASN A 157 5.67 -13.81 16.96
N PRO A 158 6.05 -14.49 18.07
CA PRO A 158 5.30 -15.64 18.58
C PRO A 158 3.96 -15.26 19.20
N GLU A 159 3.79 -14.04 19.74
CA GLU A 159 2.53 -13.60 20.35
C GLU A 159 1.44 -13.41 19.31
N GLN A 160 1.81 -12.86 18.15
CA GLN A 160 0.90 -12.62 17.04
C GLN A 160 0.91 -13.76 16.00
N GLN A 161 1.81 -14.73 16.13
CA GLN A 161 2.08 -15.77 15.11
C GLN A 161 2.33 -15.16 13.72
N THR A 162 3.12 -14.08 13.66
CA THR A 162 3.41 -13.36 12.40
C THR A 162 4.89 -13.36 12.07
N ILE A 163 5.20 -13.53 10.79
CA ILE A 163 6.54 -13.29 10.26
C ILE A 163 6.61 -11.91 9.58
N GLN A 164 7.75 -11.24 9.77
CA GLN A 164 7.98 -9.88 9.29
C GLN A 164 9.30 -9.78 8.51
N TRP A 165 9.24 -9.31 7.26
CA TRP A 165 10.42 -8.91 6.48
C TRP A 165 10.42 -7.40 6.26
N ARG A 166 11.58 -6.77 6.42
CA ARG A 166 11.79 -5.34 6.13
C ARG A 166 12.78 -5.15 5.01
N ILE A 167 12.40 -4.32 4.03
CA ILE A 167 13.26 -3.89 2.94
C ILE A 167 13.29 -2.37 2.95
N SER A 168 14.49 -1.79 3.15
CA SER A 168 14.65 -0.34 3.29
C SER A 168 14.25 0.42 2.03
N SER A 169 14.61 -0.10 0.85
CA SER A 169 14.21 0.52 -0.42
C SER A 169 14.16 -0.47 -1.57
N LEU A 170 13.23 -0.26 -2.50
CA LEU A 170 13.08 -1.00 -3.75
C LEU A 170 12.92 -0.01 -4.91
N SER A 171 13.71 -0.19 -5.97
CA SER A 171 13.67 0.65 -7.17
C SER A 171 14.01 -0.15 -8.43
N HIS A 172 13.98 0.49 -9.60
CA HIS A 172 14.38 -0.14 -10.87
C HIS A 172 15.82 -0.68 -10.89
N ARG A 173 16.71 -0.16 -10.01
CA ARG A 173 18.12 -0.58 -9.92
C ARG A 173 18.35 -1.75 -8.98
N SER A 174 17.33 -2.14 -8.23
CA SER A 174 17.44 -3.27 -7.31
C SER A 174 17.59 -4.55 -8.14
N GLU A 175 18.76 -5.21 -8.08
CA GLU A 175 19.06 -6.42 -8.88
C GLU A 175 17.95 -7.47 -8.75
N ASN A 176 17.62 -8.09 -9.87
CA ASN A 176 16.59 -9.11 -9.96
C ASN A 176 17.24 -10.49 -9.90
N GLY A 177 16.83 -11.32 -8.94
CA GLY A 177 17.44 -12.63 -8.73
C GLY A 177 16.40 -13.72 -8.46
N GLY A 178 16.42 -14.76 -9.32
CA GLY A 178 15.92 -16.10 -9.03
C GLY A 178 14.74 -16.60 -9.87
N GLU A 179 14.99 -17.49 -10.82
CA GLU A 179 13.98 -18.46 -11.27
C GLU A 179 13.79 -19.54 -10.19
N ALA A 180 12.54 -19.97 -9.94
CA ALA A 180 12.30 -21.16 -9.13
C ALA A 180 10.97 -21.88 -9.48
N PRO A 181 10.89 -23.20 -9.19
CA PRO A 181 9.97 -24.16 -9.80
C PRO A 181 8.53 -24.15 -9.24
N SER A 182 7.70 -24.97 -9.89
CA SER A 182 6.24 -25.03 -9.92
C SER A 182 5.49 -25.27 -8.60
N GLU A 183 4.41 -24.50 -8.47
CA GLU A 183 3.09 -24.72 -7.86
C GLU A 183 2.95 -25.75 -6.72
N GLY A 184 2.41 -25.27 -5.59
CA GLY A 184 1.89 -26.06 -4.49
C GLY A 184 0.57 -25.45 -3.99
N PRO A 185 -0.29 -26.21 -3.30
CA PRO A 185 -1.62 -25.75 -2.89
C PRO A 185 -1.52 -24.61 -1.86
N CYS A 186 -2.00 -23.42 -2.24
CA CYS A 186 -2.07 -22.27 -1.34
C CYS A 186 -3.12 -22.46 -0.24
N ARG A 187 -2.72 -22.26 1.04
CA ARG A 187 -3.64 -21.86 2.11
C ARG A 187 -3.81 -20.34 2.03
N PRO A 188 -5.04 -19.80 2.08
CA PRO A 188 -5.25 -18.35 2.04
C PRO A 188 -4.88 -17.75 3.39
N SER A 189 -3.64 -17.29 3.53
CA SER A 189 -3.23 -16.38 4.60
C SER A 189 -3.26 -14.94 4.09
N GLN A 190 -3.73 -13.99 4.90
CA GLN A 190 -3.69 -12.56 4.59
C GLN A 190 -2.25 -12.02 4.67
N LEU A 191 -1.46 -12.10 3.59
CA LEU A 191 -0.24 -11.28 3.50
C LEU A 191 -0.66 -9.81 3.52
N SER A 192 0.00 -9.00 4.33
CA SER A 192 -0.14 -7.56 4.35
C SER A 192 1.19 -6.91 3.98
N VAL A 193 1.16 -5.92 3.08
CA VAL A 193 2.35 -5.15 2.73
C VAL A 193 2.14 -3.67 3.00
N GLN A 194 3.13 -3.05 3.63
CA GLN A 194 3.20 -1.60 3.86
C GLN A 194 4.43 -1.05 3.14
N PHE A 195 4.31 0.15 2.58
CA PHE A 195 5.44 0.91 2.03
C PHE A 195 5.04 2.38 1.89
N THR A 196 6.03 3.25 1.75
CA THR A 196 5.83 4.66 1.42
C THR A 196 6.63 5.05 0.18
N SER A 197 6.23 6.13 -0.48
CA SER A 197 6.98 6.72 -1.58
C SER A 197 6.69 8.21 -1.68
N GLU A 198 7.73 9.01 -1.93
CA GLU A 198 7.66 10.45 -2.08
C GLU A 198 8.25 10.88 -3.43
N GLY A 199 7.72 11.97 -4.01
CA GLY A 199 8.16 12.54 -5.29
C GLY A 199 7.27 12.20 -6.48
N SER A 200 6.27 11.32 -6.35
CA SER A 200 5.39 10.90 -7.46
C SER A 200 3.95 10.61 -7.00
N THR A 201 3.06 10.38 -7.97
CA THR A 201 1.67 9.95 -7.76
C THR A 201 1.34 8.75 -8.65
N LEU A 202 0.36 7.94 -8.22
CA LEU A 202 -0.18 6.85 -9.03
C LEU A 202 -1.17 7.36 -10.09
N SER A 203 -1.83 8.49 -9.83
CA SER A 203 -2.78 9.09 -10.77
C SER A 203 -2.09 9.80 -11.92
N GLY A 204 -0.88 10.32 -11.71
CA GLY A 204 -0.23 11.26 -12.63
C GLY A 204 -0.77 12.68 -12.55
N CYS A 205 -1.77 12.95 -11.71
CA CYS A 205 -2.34 14.29 -11.58
C CYS A 205 -1.30 15.31 -11.11
N ASP A 206 -1.41 16.52 -11.66
CA ASP A 206 -0.66 17.68 -11.20
C ASP A 206 -1.60 18.85 -10.89
N ILE A 207 -1.12 19.81 -10.10
CA ILE A 207 -1.82 21.06 -9.78
C ILE A 207 -1.08 22.24 -10.37
N GLN A 208 -1.83 23.19 -10.95
CA GLN A 208 -1.34 24.52 -11.28
C GLN A 208 -2.27 25.58 -10.71
N LEU A 209 -1.73 26.73 -10.30
CA LEU A 209 -2.55 27.87 -9.91
C LEU A 209 -2.98 28.65 -11.15
N VAL A 210 -4.20 29.18 -11.10
CA VAL A 210 -4.76 30.05 -12.14
C VAL A 210 -4.73 31.48 -11.62
N GLY A 211 -4.24 32.41 -12.46
CA GLY A 211 -4.06 33.81 -12.12
C GLY A 211 -2.72 34.12 -11.44
N THR A 212 -2.52 35.39 -11.05
CA THR A 212 -1.24 35.92 -10.56
C THR A 212 -1.23 36.27 -9.07
N GLY A 213 -2.36 36.14 -8.38
CA GLY A 213 -2.50 36.53 -6.97
C GLY A 213 -1.83 35.57 -5.97
N TYR A 214 -1.53 34.34 -6.41
CA TYR A 214 -0.98 33.29 -5.56
C TYR A 214 0.17 32.56 -6.26
N ARG A 215 1.07 31.98 -5.46
CA ARG A 215 2.16 31.11 -5.96
C ARG A 215 2.26 29.86 -5.09
N LEU A 216 2.55 28.72 -5.72
CA LEU A 216 2.88 27.49 -5.00
C LEU A 216 4.34 27.56 -4.55
N SER A 217 4.56 27.51 -3.24
CA SER A 217 5.92 27.44 -2.70
C SER A 217 6.54 26.05 -2.87
N LEU A 218 5.72 25.00 -2.75
CA LEU A 218 6.13 23.60 -2.83
C LEU A 218 4.92 22.74 -3.22
N ILE A 219 5.14 21.76 -4.10
CA ILE A 219 4.18 20.69 -4.39
C ILE A 219 4.76 19.39 -3.85
N LYS A 220 4.15 18.83 -2.79
CA LYS A 220 4.55 17.53 -2.24
C LYS A 220 3.67 16.42 -2.80
N LYS A 221 4.27 15.51 -3.58
CA LYS A 221 3.63 14.31 -4.12
C LYS A 221 4.10 13.09 -3.34
N ARG A 222 3.19 12.25 -2.87
CA ARG A 222 3.49 11.02 -2.14
C ARG A 222 2.34 10.02 -2.23
N PHE A 223 2.66 8.75 -2.08
CA PHE A 223 1.69 7.68 -1.89
C PHE A 223 2.23 6.66 -0.89
N ALA A 224 1.34 5.86 -0.32
CA ALA A 224 1.69 4.79 0.59
C ALA A 224 0.73 3.62 0.39
N ALA A 225 1.17 2.42 0.72
CA ALA A 225 0.27 1.27 0.77
C ALA A 225 -0.72 1.44 1.94
N GLY A 226 -2.00 1.21 1.65
CA GLY A 226 -2.96 0.85 2.70
C GLY A 226 -2.76 -0.61 3.14
N GLN A 227 -3.67 -1.14 3.96
CA GLN A 227 -3.74 -2.60 4.17
C GLN A 227 -4.06 -3.24 2.81
N SER A 228 -3.04 -3.81 2.18
CA SER A 228 -3.15 -4.46 0.89
C SER A 228 -3.15 -5.96 1.10
N GLU A 229 -4.33 -6.58 0.97
CA GLU A 229 -4.44 -8.03 0.86
C GLU A 229 -4.14 -8.42 -0.60
N PRO A 230 -3.14 -9.28 -0.85
CA PRO A 230 -2.91 -9.78 -2.20
C PRO A 230 -4.08 -10.69 -2.59
N GLN A 231 -4.65 -10.45 -3.76
CA GLN A 231 -5.48 -11.47 -4.39
C GLN A 231 -4.60 -12.70 -4.66
N CYS A 232 -4.99 -13.86 -4.11
CA CYS A 232 -4.37 -15.14 -4.44
C CYS A 232 -4.60 -15.42 -5.94
N LEU A 233 -3.65 -15.02 -6.78
CA LEU A 233 -3.69 -15.24 -8.22
C LEU A 233 -3.44 -16.73 -8.52
N ARG A 234 -4.45 -17.42 -9.06
CA ARG A 234 -4.28 -18.68 -9.78
C ARG A 234 -4.55 -18.43 -11.27
N PRO A 235 -3.69 -18.87 -12.22
CA PRO A 235 -2.27 -19.21 -12.11
C PRO A 235 -1.38 -17.95 -12.28
N ARG A 236 -0.06 -18.12 -12.11
CA ARG A 236 0.99 -17.09 -12.25
C ARG A 236 0.71 -16.14 -13.43
N PRO A 237 0.52 -14.82 -13.21
CA PRO A 237 0.38 -13.88 -14.31
C PRO A 237 1.64 -13.92 -15.19
N PRO A 238 1.51 -13.77 -16.53
CA PRO A 238 2.66 -13.70 -17.44
C PRO A 238 3.73 -12.68 -17.00
N ALA A 239 3.33 -11.63 -16.29
CA ALA A 239 4.18 -10.58 -15.73
C ALA A 239 5.27 -11.08 -14.74
N PHE A 240 5.12 -12.28 -14.19
CA PHE A 240 6.08 -12.92 -13.29
C PHE A 240 6.99 -13.94 -14.00
N ALA A 241 6.87 -14.17 -15.31
CA ALA A 241 7.55 -15.25 -16.01
C ALA A 241 9.09 -15.15 -16.02
N ARG A 242 9.67 -13.95 -15.81
CA ARG A 242 11.11 -13.73 -15.64
C ARG A 242 11.36 -12.59 -14.64
N SER A 243 12.39 -12.76 -13.80
CA SER A 243 12.98 -11.71 -12.95
C SER A 243 12.06 -11.16 -11.84
N HIS A 244 12.02 -11.85 -10.70
CA HIS A 244 11.32 -11.46 -9.46
C HIS A 244 12.17 -11.74 -8.22
N ARG A 245 11.90 -11.06 -7.09
CA ARG A 245 12.56 -11.33 -5.81
C ARG A 245 11.67 -12.20 -4.93
N SER A 246 12.24 -13.04 -4.08
CA SER A 246 11.49 -13.97 -3.22
C SER A 246 11.87 -13.86 -1.75
N LEU A 247 10.87 -13.91 -0.87
CA LEU A 247 11.02 -14.14 0.57
C LEU A 247 10.61 -15.57 0.87
N TRP A 248 11.35 -16.26 1.75
CA TRP A 248 11.14 -17.66 2.05
C TRP A 248 11.11 -17.91 3.56
N LEU A 249 10.16 -18.74 3.98
CA LEU A 249 10.05 -19.28 5.34
C LEU A 249 9.82 -20.79 5.25
N ARG A 250 10.59 -21.57 6.01
CA ARG A 250 10.31 -22.99 6.30
C ARG A 250 10.05 -23.18 7.79
N ARG A 251 8.95 -23.87 8.10
CA ARG A 251 8.50 -24.21 9.45
C ARG A 251 8.29 -25.72 9.57
N GLU A 252 8.59 -26.29 10.73
CA GLU A 252 8.31 -27.70 11.05
C GLU A 252 7.33 -27.79 12.21
N ILE A 253 6.31 -28.63 12.05
CA ILE A 253 5.29 -28.90 13.06
C ILE A 253 5.81 -30.07 13.90
N SER A 254 6.24 -29.78 15.12
CA SER A 254 6.61 -30.80 16.10
C SER A 254 5.41 -31.73 16.32
N GLY A 255 5.50 -32.95 15.82
CA GLY A 255 4.45 -33.95 15.98
C GLY A 255 4.15 -34.18 17.45
N GLY A 256 2.88 -34.05 17.83
CA GLY A 256 2.40 -34.65 19.06
C GLY A 256 2.76 -36.13 19.04
N GLN A 257 3.35 -36.62 20.13
CA GLN A 257 3.55 -38.05 20.34
C GLN A 257 2.24 -38.78 20.02
N LEU A 258 2.23 -39.56 18.93
CA LEU A 258 1.30 -40.67 18.84
C LEU A 258 1.60 -41.53 20.06
N ALA A 259 0.67 -41.55 21.01
CA ALA A 259 0.71 -42.46 22.14
C ALA A 259 0.93 -43.88 21.59
N LYS A 260 2.08 -44.48 21.93
CA LYS A 260 2.30 -45.91 21.75
C LYS A 260 1.13 -46.62 22.47
N PRO A 261 0.37 -47.52 21.83
CA PRO A 261 -0.56 -48.33 22.58
C PRO A 261 0.27 -49.19 23.55
N ALA A 262 -0.02 -49.03 24.84
CA ALA A 262 0.58 -49.79 25.91
C ALA A 262 0.42 -51.29 25.64
N GLY A 263 1.52 -52.03 25.75
CA GLY A 263 1.52 -53.47 25.64
C GLY A 263 0.63 -54.11 26.71
N ILE A 264 -0.32 -54.92 26.26
CA ILE A 264 -0.90 -55.98 27.07
C ILE A 264 -0.45 -57.28 26.40
N GLY A 265 0.50 -57.95 27.02
CA GLY A 265 0.91 -59.29 26.62
C GLY A 265 -0.06 -60.31 27.17
N THR A 266 -0.58 -61.18 26.30
CA THR A 266 -0.99 -62.55 26.66
C THR A 266 -0.97 -63.46 25.42
N LYS A 267 -0.04 -64.42 25.46
CA LYS A 267 -0.07 -65.80 24.92
C LYS A 267 -0.66 -66.06 23.51
N ARG A 268 0.25 -66.46 22.60
CA ARG A 268 0.01 -67.39 21.46
C ARG A 268 -0.68 -68.69 21.94
N PRO A 269 -1.46 -69.43 21.11
CA PRO A 269 -0.91 -70.11 19.91
C PRO A 269 -1.82 -70.27 18.66
N ALA A 270 -1.12 -70.59 17.56
CA ALA A 270 -1.50 -71.44 16.42
C ALA A 270 -2.75 -71.11 15.57
N GLY A 271 -2.56 -71.09 14.24
CA GLY A 271 -3.65 -71.29 13.27
C GLY A 271 -3.42 -70.65 11.90
N PHE A 272 -3.15 -71.49 10.90
CA PHE A 272 -3.21 -71.21 9.45
C PHE A 272 -4.54 -70.54 9.01
N LEU A 273 -4.54 -69.68 7.99
CA LEU A 273 -4.90 -70.03 6.59
C LEU A 273 -4.85 -68.82 5.63
N ARG A 274 -4.55 -69.12 4.37
CA ARG A 274 -4.66 -68.28 3.17
C ARG A 274 -6.13 -67.94 2.84
N LEU A 275 -6.38 -66.70 2.42
CA LEU A 275 -6.77 -66.29 1.05
C LEU A 275 -6.72 -64.76 0.97
#